data_AF-A0A9W6YQ80-F1
#
_entry.id   AF-A0A9W6YQ80-F1
#
_cell.length_a   1.000
_cell.length_b   1.000
_cell.length_c   1.000
_cell.angle_alpha   90.00
_cell.angle_beta   90.00
_cell.angle_gamma   90.00
#
_symmetry.space_group_name_H-M   'P 1'
#
loop_
_entity.id
_entity.type
_entity.pdbx_description
1 polymer ?
#
loop_
_entity_poly.entity_id
_entity_poly.type
_entity_poly.pdbx_seq_one_letter_code
_entity_poly.pdbx_strand_id
1 'polypeptide(L)'
;MIGRVYKITNAAESIVYVGSTTESIHRRFKRHTYGFKQWQDGKADRCHSMIYHSFLKHGIDSFKISLITEHEIDNPRQLHEFEQLVIDQTSCVNKNAAYRTDEQHREMVQQHYQRNRDQRLEKVRQYSGANKEKIKARMSERIECGCGIILSRGNLAPHRRSKQHLRWMEEQT
;
A
#
# COMPACT_ATOMS: atom_id res chain seq x y z
N MET A 1 8.10 20.57 10.79
CA MET A 1 6.65 20.38 11.10
C MET A 1 6.56 19.69 12.45
N ILE A 2 5.52 19.90 13.27
CA ILE A 2 5.40 19.17 14.55
C ILE A 2 4.56 17.92 14.34
N GLY A 3 5.16 16.76 14.59
CA GLY A 3 4.51 15.47 14.66
C GLY A 3 4.18 15.09 16.10
N ARG A 4 3.04 14.43 16.31
CA ARG A 4 2.55 14.00 17.62
C ARG A 4 2.27 12.52 17.60
N VAL A 5 2.79 11.79 18.58
CA VAL A 5 2.42 10.39 18.83
C VAL A 5 1.48 10.36 20.03
N TYR A 6 0.37 9.64 19.90
CA TYR A 6 -0.69 9.58 20.90
C TYR A 6 -1.12 8.13 21.16
N LYS A 7 -1.75 7.90 22.31
CA LYS A 7 -2.54 6.69 22.57
C LYS A 7 -4.03 7.00 22.66
N ILE A 8 -4.85 6.06 22.20
CA ILE A 8 -6.27 5.98 22.52
C ILE A 8 -6.44 4.78 23.43
N THR A 9 -7.04 4.98 24.60
CA THR A 9 -7.16 3.93 25.61
C THR A 9 -8.49 3.99 26.34
N ASN A 10 -8.96 2.84 26.83
CA ASN A 10 -10.12 2.80 27.71
C ASN A 10 -9.77 3.21 29.15
N ALA A 11 -10.76 3.45 30.00
CA ALA A 11 -10.54 3.86 31.39
C ALA A 11 -9.64 2.90 32.19
N ALA A 12 -9.74 1.59 31.95
CA ALA A 12 -8.94 0.57 32.60
C ALA A 12 -7.56 0.32 31.95
N GLU A 13 -7.23 1.05 30.87
CA GLU A 13 -6.02 0.88 30.05
C GLU A 13 -5.75 -0.54 29.54
N SER A 14 -6.78 -1.38 29.46
CA SER A 14 -6.69 -2.75 28.95
C SER A 14 -6.62 -2.80 27.42
N ILE A 15 -7.02 -1.74 26.73
CA ILE A 15 -7.02 -1.62 25.28
C ILE A 15 -6.28 -0.35 24.91
N VAL A 16 -5.05 -0.49 24.41
CA VAL A 16 -4.24 0.64 23.97
C VAL A 16 -4.10 0.59 22.46
N TYR A 17 -4.41 1.69 21.78
CA TYR A 17 -4.10 1.93 20.38
C TYR A 17 -3.11 3.08 20.28
N VAL A 18 -2.03 2.91 19.53
CA VAL A 18 -1.03 3.95 19.29
C VAL A 18 -1.24 4.51 17.88
N GLY A 19 -1.10 5.81 17.72
CA GLY A 19 -1.13 6.44 16.41
C GLY A 19 -0.33 7.73 16.38
N SER A 20 -0.07 8.23 15.17
CA SER A 20 0.56 9.53 14.97
C SER A 20 -0.31 10.51 14.17
N THR A 21 -0.01 11.80 14.31
CA THR A 21 -0.69 12.89 13.60
C THR A 21 0.17 14.15 13.56
N THR A 22 0.02 14.96 12.53
CA THR A 22 0.58 16.33 12.45
C THR A 22 -0.46 17.39 12.85
N GLU A 23 -1.74 17.03 12.84
CA GLU A 23 -2.83 17.81 13.43
C GLU A 23 -2.78 17.76 14.97
N SER A 24 -3.63 18.53 15.66
CA SER A 24 -3.82 18.36 17.10
C SER A 24 -4.47 17.01 17.43
N ILE A 25 -4.13 16.43 18.58
CA ILE A 25 -4.67 15.13 19.00
C ILE A 25 -6.19 15.17 19.14
N HIS A 26 -6.77 16.28 19.63
CA HIS A 26 -8.22 16.42 19.75
C HIS A 26 -8.92 16.42 18.39
N ARG A 27 -8.34 17.08 17.37
CA ARG A 27 -8.87 17.04 16.01
C ARG A 27 -8.75 15.64 15.42
N ARG A 28 -7.64 14.95 15.65
CA ARG A 28 -7.44 13.57 15.21
C ARG A 28 -8.46 12.62 15.87
N PHE A 29 -8.75 12.79 17.16
CA PHE A 29 -9.76 12.00 17.85
C PHE A 29 -11.16 12.26 17.29
N LYS A 30 -11.54 13.51 17.02
CA LYS A 30 -12.80 13.84 16.33
C LYS A 30 -12.92 13.15 14.97
N ARG A 31 -11.81 13.07 14.21
CA ARG A 31 -11.80 12.33 12.93
C ARG A 31 -12.00 10.83 13.13
N HIS A 32 -11.37 10.24 14.14
CA HIS A 32 -11.60 8.84 14.50
C HIS A 32 -13.06 8.59 14.88
N THR A 33 -13.65 9.43 15.72
CA THR A 33 -15.04 9.27 16.16
C THR A 33 -16.05 9.48 15.03
N TYR A 34 -15.84 10.50 14.19
CA TYR A 34 -16.67 10.74 13.01
C TYR A 34 -16.60 9.58 12.02
N GLY A 35 -15.38 9.14 11.67
CA GLY A 35 -15.21 8.03 10.74
C GLY A 35 -15.77 6.71 11.27
N PHE A 36 -15.70 6.48 12.58
CA PHE A 36 -16.35 5.33 13.22
C PHE A 36 -17.86 5.37 13.05
N LYS A 37 -18.51 6.51 13.32
CA LYS A 37 -19.97 6.67 13.14
C LYS A 37 -20.38 6.44 11.68
N GLN A 38 -19.65 7.01 10.72
CA GLN A 38 -19.93 6.81 9.29
C GLN A 38 -19.78 5.34 8.87
N TRP A 39 -18.78 4.64 9.39
CA TRP A 39 -18.59 3.21 9.14
C TRP A 39 -19.68 2.36 9.80
N GLN A 40 -20.05 2.68 11.04
CA GLN A 40 -21.13 2.01 11.77
C GLN A 40 -22.50 2.18 11.09
N ASP A 41 -22.77 3.37 10.54
CA ASP A 41 -23.99 3.69 9.78
C ASP A 41 -24.01 3.07 8.37
N GLY A 42 -22.97 2.35 7.95
CA GLY A 42 -22.85 1.78 6.60
C GLY A 42 -22.63 2.83 5.50
N LYS A 43 -22.31 4.07 5.85
CA LYS A 43 -22.01 5.17 4.90
C LYS A 43 -20.57 5.14 4.38
N ALA A 44 -19.73 4.26 4.93
CA ALA A 44 -18.35 4.06 4.51
C ALA A 44 -18.05 2.57 4.33
N ASP A 45 -17.58 2.20 3.15
CA ASP A 45 -17.32 0.80 2.78
C ASP A 45 -16.13 0.17 3.51
N ARG A 46 -15.24 1.00 4.09
CA ARG A 46 -13.97 0.54 4.66
C ARG A 46 -13.81 0.96 6.12
N CYS A 47 -13.37 0.00 6.93
CA CYS A 47 -12.89 0.26 8.28
C CYS A 47 -11.50 0.91 8.21
N HIS A 48 -11.44 2.23 8.41
CA HIS A 48 -10.21 3.02 8.24
C HIS A 48 -9.22 2.93 9.41
N SER A 49 -9.65 2.47 10.59
CA SER A 49 -8.78 2.36 11.75
C SER A 49 -9.08 1.12 12.57
N MET A 50 -8.03 0.45 13.04
CA MET A 50 -8.17 -0.78 13.82
C MET A 50 -8.96 -0.57 15.11
N ILE A 51 -8.86 0.63 15.72
CA ILE A 51 -9.55 0.99 16.96
C ILE A 51 -11.08 0.94 16.83
N TYR A 52 -11.64 1.00 15.61
CA TYR A 52 -13.09 0.96 15.39
C TYR A 52 -13.71 -0.35 15.89
N HIS A 53 -12.98 -1.46 15.83
CA HIS A 53 -13.45 -2.73 16.39
C HIS A 53 -13.56 -2.65 17.93
N SER A 54 -12.62 -1.97 18.58
CA SER A 54 -12.66 -1.73 20.02
C SER A 54 -13.77 -0.77 20.41
N PHE A 55 -14.00 0.28 19.62
CA PHE A 55 -15.13 1.20 19.80
C PHE A 55 -16.47 0.48 19.66
N LEU A 56 -16.62 -0.41 18.67
CA LEU A 56 -17.83 -1.18 18.47
C LEU A 56 -18.12 -2.11 19.66
N LYS A 57 -17.09 -2.75 20.22
CA LYS A 57 -17.24 -3.72 21.31
C LYS A 57 -17.47 -3.09 22.69
N HIS A 58 -16.84 -1.94 22.95
CA HIS A 58 -16.80 -1.34 24.30
C HIS A 58 -17.49 0.02 24.41
N GLY A 59 -18.02 0.55 23.30
CA GLY A 59 -18.59 1.89 23.22
C GLY A 59 -17.50 2.96 23.10
N ILE A 60 -17.74 3.96 22.25
CA ILE A 60 -16.76 4.99 21.96
C ILE A 60 -16.49 5.93 23.15
N ASP A 61 -17.51 6.18 23.97
CA ASP A 61 -17.43 7.09 25.12
C ASP A 61 -16.53 6.55 26.24
N SER A 62 -16.22 5.25 26.20
CA SER A 62 -15.30 4.59 27.14
C SER A 62 -13.82 4.89 26.83
N PHE A 63 -13.51 5.58 25.73
CA PHE A 63 -12.14 5.82 25.27
C PHE A 63 -11.73 7.29 25.38
N LYS A 64 -10.47 7.49 25.79
CA LYS A 64 -9.80 8.79 25.83
C LYS A 64 -8.56 8.78 24.94
N ILE A 65 -8.25 9.93 24.35
CA ILE A 65 -6.97 10.16 23.66
C ILE A 65 -6.00 10.87 24.61
N SER A 66 -4.72 10.49 24.58
CA SER A 66 -3.66 11.12 25.36
C SER A 66 -2.40 11.28 24.51
N LEU A 67 -1.75 12.43 24.64
CA LEU A 67 -0.46 12.69 23.99
C LEU A 67 0.63 11.87 24.67
N ILE A 68 1.52 11.27 23.88
CA ILE A 68 2.70 10.56 24.39
C ILE A 68 3.92 11.44 24.22
N THR A 69 4.16 11.93 22.99
CA THR A 69 5.34 12.72 22.66
C THR A 69 5.09 13.61 21.44
N GLU A 70 5.83 14.71 21.37
CA GLU A 70 5.89 15.60 20.22
C GLU A 70 7.32 15.64 19.68
N HIS A 71 7.45 15.65 18.36
CA HIS A 71 8.73 15.69 17.68
C HIS A 71 8.68 16.71 16.55
N GLU A 72 9.76 17.47 16.39
CA GLU A 72 10.00 18.19 15.15
C GLU A 72 10.40 17.17 14.08
N ILE A 73 9.65 17.18 12.97
CA ILE A 73 9.85 16.28 11.84
C ILE A 73 10.06 17.09 10.57
N ASP A 74 10.94 16.60 9.73
CA ASP A 74 11.20 17.11 8.38
C ASP A 74 10.29 16.41 7.36
N ASN A 75 9.98 15.14 7.62
CA ASN A 75 9.19 14.33 6.72
C ASN A 75 8.21 13.39 7.47
N PRO A 76 7.10 12.97 6.84
CA PRO A 76 6.13 12.06 7.47
C PRO A 76 6.69 10.68 7.83
N ARG A 77 7.76 10.23 7.17
CA ARG A 77 8.39 8.92 7.43
C ARG A 77 9.00 8.88 8.83
N GLN A 78 9.69 9.94 9.26
CA GLN A 78 10.21 10.09 10.64
C GLN A 78 9.09 9.97 11.68
N LEU A 79 7.92 10.53 11.41
CA LEU A 79 6.78 10.43 12.35
C LEU A 79 6.31 8.99 12.53
N HIS A 80 6.30 8.20 11.45
CA HIS A 80 5.96 6.78 11.53
C HIS A 80 7.04 5.96 12.25
N GLU A 81 8.31 6.34 12.15
CA GLU A 81 9.39 5.71 12.93
C GLU A 81 9.15 5.92 14.43
N PHE A 82 8.85 7.15 14.87
CA PHE A 82 8.49 7.42 16.27
C PHE A 82 7.23 6.66 16.71
N GLU A 83 6.21 6.58 15.85
CA GLU A 83 5.01 5.79 16.13
C GLU A 83 5.37 4.30 16.33
N GLN A 84 6.24 3.75 15.48
CA GLN A 84 6.65 2.35 15.57
C GLN A 84 7.45 2.06 16.84
N LEU A 85 8.37 2.95 17.24
CA LEU A 85 9.11 2.80 18.49
C LEU A 85 8.18 2.72 19.70
N VAL A 86 7.12 3.54 19.73
CA VAL A 86 6.12 3.50 20.79
C VAL A 86 5.26 2.24 20.72
N ILE A 87 4.90 1.78 19.52
CA ILE A 87 4.20 0.50 19.32
C ILE A 87 5.04 -0.66 19.86
N ASP A 88 6.34 -0.70 19.57
CA ASP A 88 7.23 -1.78 19.98
C ASP A 88 7.42 -1.83 21.51
N GLN A 89 7.37 -0.67 22.18
CA GLN A 89 7.48 -0.54 23.63
C GLN A 89 6.15 -0.74 24.38
N THR A 90 5.02 -0.75 23.67
CA THR A 90 3.69 -0.75 24.28
C THR A 90 2.88 -1.97 23.85
N SER A 91 2.31 -2.70 24.82
CA SER A 91 1.30 -3.71 24.51
C SER A 91 0.05 -3.02 23.95
N CYS A 92 -0.16 -3.10 22.63
CA CYS A 92 -1.21 -2.38 21.94
C CYS A 92 -1.95 -3.23 20.89
N VAL A 93 -3.11 -2.76 20.45
CA VAL A 93 -3.99 -3.46 19.48
C VAL A 93 -3.64 -3.17 18.02
N ASN A 94 -2.54 -2.46 17.76
CA ASN A 94 -2.08 -2.16 16.40
C ASN A 94 -1.70 -3.47 15.68
N LYS A 95 -2.39 -3.81 14.59
CA LYS A 95 -2.08 -5.03 13.80
C LYS A 95 -1.01 -4.83 12.75
N ASN A 96 -0.88 -3.60 12.25
CA ASN A 96 0.06 -3.25 11.19
C ASN A 96 1.14 -2.38 11.79
N ALA A 97 2.40 -2.69 11.47
CA ALA A 97 3.51 -1.80 11.77
C ALA A 97 3.30 -0.46 11.03
N ALA A 98 3.44 0.64 11.76
CA ALA A 98 3.41 2.00 11.26
C ALA A 98 4.63 2.28 10.37
N TYR A 99 5.78 1.69 10.72
CA TYR A 99 7.02 1.82 9.98
C TYR A 99 7.66 0.47 9.69
N ARG A 100 8.36 0.39 8.56
CA ARG A 100 9.26 -0.71 8.20
C ARG A 100 10.48 -0.16 7.50
N THR A 101 11.63 -0.75 7.77
CA THR A 101 12.85 -0.45 7.01
C THR A 101 12.71 -0.97 5.58
N ASP A 102 13.52 -0.43 4.67
CA ASP A 102 13.53 -0.86 3.27
C ASP A 102 13.93 -2.35 3.14
N GLU A 103 14.76 -2.85 4.06
CA GLU A 103 15.11 -4.26 4.18
C GLU A 103 13.91 -5.12 4.60
N GLN A 104 13.24 -4.79 5.71
CA GLN A 104 12.04 -5.50 6.17
C GLN A 104 10.95 -5.51 5.09
N HIS A 105 10.81 -4.40 4.35
CA HIS A 105 9.87 -4.33 3.24
C HIS A 105 10.26 -5.27 2.10
N ARG A 106 11.53 -5.30 1.69
CA ARG A 106 12.04 -6.22 0.66
C ARG A 106 11.83 -7.69 1.06
N GLU A 107 12.16 -8.04 2.29
CA GLU A 107 11.94 -9.39 2.82
C GLU A 107 10.47 -9.78 2.81
N MET A 108 9.58 -8.91 3.27
CA MET A 108 8.13 -9.17 3.25
C MET A 108 7.63 -9.41 1.82
N VAL A 109 8.04 -8.57 0.86
CA VAL A 109 7.67 -8.71 -0.54
C VAL A 109 8.18 -10.03 -1.11
N GLN A 110 9.41 -10.41 -0.78
CA GLN A 110 10.00 -11.67 -1.21
C GLN A 110 9.25 -12.88 -0.61
N GLN A 111 8.98 -12.87 0.69
CA GLN A 111 8.22 -13.93 1.36
C GLN A 111 6.80 -14.06 0.80
N HIS A 112 6.13 -12.94 0.55
CA HIS A 112 4.81 -12.92 -0.07
C HIS A 112 4.85 -13.50 -1.48
N TYR A 113 5.86 -13.15 -2.29
CA TYR A 113 6.07 -13.73 -3.60
C TYR A 113 6.27 -15.25 -3.54
N GLN A 114 7.14 -15.73 -2.65
CA GLN A 114 7.42 -17.17 -2.52
C GLN A 114 6.18 -17.96 -2.09
N ARG A 115 5.44 -17.47 -1.08
CA ARG A 115 4.21 -18.12 -0.60
C ARG A 115 3.13 -18.25 -1.67
N ASN A 116 3.06 -17.30 -2.59
CA ASN A 116 2.05 -17.26 -3.65
C ASN A 116 2.59 -17.69 -5.02
N ARG A 117 3.84 -18.16 -5.08
CA ARG A 117 4.54 -18.45 -6.33
C ARG A 117 3.79 -19.47 -7.17
N ASP A 118 3.43 -20.60 -6.57
CA ASP A 118 2.82 -21.71 -7.30
C ASP A 118 1.41 -21.36 -7.77
N GLN A 119 0.61 -20.69 -6.94
CA GLN A 119 -0.72 -20.19 -7.33
C GLN A 119 -0.63 -19.20 -8.48
N ARG A 120 0.36 -18.31 -8.47
CA ARG A 120 0.59 -17.34 -9.55
C ARG A 120 1.00 -18.05 -10.82
N LEU A 121 1.95 -18.99 -10.75
CA LEU A 121 2.40 -19.76 -11.90
C LEU A 121 1.26 -20.59 -12.50
N GLU A 122 0.41 -21.17 -11.66
CA GLU A 122 -0.74 -21.95 -12.09
C GLU A 122 -1.76 -21.08 -12.82
N LYS A 123 -2.11 -19.91 -12.27
CA LYS A 123 -2.99 -18.94 -12.96
C LYS A 123 -2.42 -18.52 -14.32
N VAL A 124 -1.11 -18.31 -14.41
CA VAL A 124 -0.44 -17.98 -15.68
C VAL A 124 -0.52 -19.14 -16.66
N ARG A 125 -0.30 -20.37 -16.21
CA ARG A 125 -0.43 -21.58 -17.05
C ARG A 125 -1.86 -21.73 -17.59
N GLN A 126 -2.86 -21.60 -16.72
CA GLN A 126 -4.27 -21.68 -17.10
C GLN A 126 -4.64 -20.61 -18.12
N TYR A 127 -4.24 -19.36 -17.89
CA TYR A 127 -4.50 -18.26 -18.82
C TYR A 127 -3.82 -18.49 -20.18
N SER A 128 -2.55 -18.91 -20.18
CA SER A 128 -1.78 -19.21 -21.40
C SER A 128 -2.40 -20.37 -22.18
N GLY A 129 -2.81 -21.44 -21.50
CA GLY A 129 -3.49 -22.58 -22.11
C GLY A 129 -4.83 -22.20 -22.73
N ALA A 130 -5.70 -21.53 -21.97
CA ALA A 130 -7.03 -21.13 -22.42
C ALA A 130 -7.03 -20.10 -23.55
N ASN A 131 -5.98 -19.27 -23.64
CA ASN A 131 -5.88 -18.20 -24.64
C ASN A 131 -4.79 -18.44 -25.68
N LYS A 132 -4.25 -19.65 -25.78
CA LYS A 132 -3.10 -19.97 -26.65
C LYS A 132 -3.26 -19.48 -28.08
N GLU A 133 -4.40 -19.80 -28.71
CA GLU A 133 -4.67 -19.40 -30.10
C GLU A 133 -4.88 -17.89 -30.25
N LYS A 134 -5.56 -17.24 -29.29
CA LYS A 134 -5.73 -15.77 -29.29
C LYS A 134 -4.39 -15.05 -29.15
N ILE A 135 -3.51 -15.56 -28.28
CA ILE A 135 -2.16 -15.03 -28.09
C ILE A 135 -1.36 -15.20 -29.37
N LYS A 136 -1.38 -16.40 -29.97
CA LYS A 136 -0.66 -16.70 -31.22
C LYS A 136 -1.13 -15.80 -32.36
N ALA A 137 -2.44 -15.69 -32.57
CA ALA A 137 -3.04 -14.84 -33.60
C ALA A 137 -2.61 -13.36 -33.44
N ARG A 138 -2.68 -12.84 -32.21
CA ARG A 138 -2.23 -11.47 -31.89
C ARG A 138 -0.72 -11.28 -32.15
N MET A 139 0.10 -12.28 -31.87
CA MET A 139 1.56 -12.18 -32.08
C MET A 139 1.95 -12.27 -33.55
N SER A 140 1.17 -13.01 -34.36
CA SER A 140 1.37 -13.11 -35.81
C SER A 140 0.81 -11.93 -36.61
N GLU A 141 -0.03 -11.09 -36.01
CA GLU A 141 -0.59 -9.88 -36.63
C GLU A 141 0.51 -9.04 -37.31
N ARG A 142 0.30 -8.68 -38.58
CA ARG A 142 1.23 -7.84 -39.35
C ARG A 142 1.01 -6.39 -38.98
N ILE A 143 2.08 -5.71 -38.59
CA ILE A 143 2.10 -4.32 -38.16
C ILE A 143 3.22 -3.61 -38.91
N GLU A 144 2.90 -2.43 -39.41
CA GLU A 144 3.86 -1.51 -40.00
C GLU A 144 4.50 -0.65 -38.89
N CYS A 145 5.83 -0.61 -38.88
CA CYS A 145 6.60 0.27 -38.03
C CYS A 145 6.71 1.66 -38.66
N GLY A 146 6.85 2.73 -37.87
CA GLY A 146 6.98 4.10 -38.40
C GLY A 146 8.15 4.31 -39.36
N CYS A 147 9.15 3.42 -39.34
CA CYS A 147 10.24 3.39 -40.30
C CYS A 147 9.90 2.67 -41.63
N GLY A 148 8.62 2.33 -41.87
CA GLY A 148 8.11 1.67 -43.09
C GLY A 148 8.29 0.14 -43.17
N ILE A 149 8.93 -0.49 -42.18
CA ILE A 149 9.12 -1.97 -42.19
C ILE A 149 7.84 -2.64 -41.68
N ILE A 150 7.32 -3.61 -42.43
CA ILE A 150 6.17 -4.43 -42.02
C ILE A 150 6.65 -5.75 -41.44
N LEU A 151 6.29 -6.01 -40.19
CA LEU A 151 6.70 -7.18 -39.43
C LEU A 151 5.57 -7.72 -38.56
N SER A 152 5.77 -8.88 -37.95
CA SER A 152 4.79 -9.38 -36.98
C SER A 152 4.85 -8.56 -35.69
N ARG A 153 3.73 -8.50 -34.97
CA ARG A 153 3.64 -7.85 -33.66
C ARG A 153 4.68 -8.39 -32.67
N GLY A 154 4.94 -9.69 -32.69
CA GLY A 154 5.97 -10.31 -31.85
C GLY A 154 7.40 -9.80 -32.16
N ASN A 155 7.69 -9.47 -33.42
CA ASN A 155 9.00 -8.99 -33.85
C ASN A 155 9.18 -7.48 -33.68
N LEU A 156 8.12 -6.73 -33.34
CA LEU A 156 8.15 -5.27 -33.27
C LEU A 156 9.13 -4.75 -32.21
N ALA A 157 9.15 -5.35 -31.02
CA ALA A 157 10.03 -4.91 -29.94
C ALA A 157 11.52 -5.21 -30.21
N PRO A 158 11.92 -6.39 -30.72
CA PRO A 158 13.28 -6.61 -31.21
C PRO A 158 13.67 -5.66 -32.34
N HIS A 159 12.80 -5.44 -33.31
CA HIS A 159 13.05 -4.52 -34.42
C HIS A 159 13.32 -3.09 -33.94
N ARG A 160 12.52 -2.57 -32.99
CA ARG A 160 12.73 -1.23 -32.41
C ARG A 160 14.07 -1.07 -31.67
N ARG A 161 14.66 -2.17 -31.21
CA ARG A 161 15.99 -2.21 -30.57
C ARG A 161 17.12 -2.48 -31.56
N SER A 162 16.80 -2.73 -32.83
CA SER A 162 17.80 -2.99 -33.86
C SER A 162 18.56 -1.70 -34.20
N LYS A 163 19.84 -1.85 -34.57
CA LYS A 163 20.68 -0.72 -35.00
C LYS A 163 20.06 0.04 -36.17
N GLN A 164 19.38 -0.65 -37.08
CA GLN A 164 18.72 -0.05 -38.22
C GLN A 164 17.60 0.92 -37.79
N HIS A 165 16.75 0.49 -36.85
CA HIS A 165 15.66 1.33 -36.37
C HIS A 165 16.17 2.51 -35.53
N LEU A 166 17.22 2.31 -34.73
CA LEU A 166 17.84 3.38 -33.94
C LEU A 166 18.48 4.45 -34.84
N ARG A 167 19.19 4.06 -35.90
CA ARG A 167 19.73 5.01 -36.89
C ARG A 167 18.64 5.84 -37.56
N TRP A 168 17.55 5.19 -37.97
CA TRP A 168 16.40 5.90 -38.54
C TRP A 168 15.80 6.90 -37.53
N MET A 169 15.72 6.57 -36.25
CA MET A 169 15.25 7.51 -35.22
C MET A 169 16.19 8.71 -35.07
N GLU A 170 17.51 8.50 -35.12
CA GLU A 170 18.52 9.57 -35.07
C GLU A 170 18.43 10.50 -36.28
N GLU A 171 18.19 9.96 -37.47
CA GLU A 171 18.02 10.73 -38.72
C GLU A 171 16.72 11.59 -38.76
N GLN A 172 15.77 11.33 -37.85
CA GLN A 172 14.52 12.09 -37.71
C GLN A 172 14.60 13.19 -36.62
N THR A 173 15.77 13.35 -35.98
CA THR A 173 16.02 14.35 -34.94
C THR A 173 16.79 15.54 -35.50
#